data_AF-A0A913YUD4-F1
#
_entry.id   AF-A0A913YUD4-F1
#
_cell.length_a   1.000
_cell.length_b   1.000
_cell.length_c   1.000
_cell.angle_alpha   90.00
_cell.angle_beta   90.00
_cell.angle_gamma   90.00
#
_symmetry.space_group_name_H-M   'P 1'
#
loop_
_entity.id
_entity.type
_entity.pdbx_description
1 polymer ?
#
loop_
_entity_poly.entity_id
_entity_poly.type
_entity_poly.pdbx_seq_one_letter_code
_entity_poly.pdbx_strand_id
1 'polypeptide(L)'
;MSDILRGCGKEETIWRLLKLDQKFNIQNMTSYRDKWPSVDSLLEAINQAIPSSFKIPPMDEIFNKLNATVANVSIVTEELGKNLNDSLEANVHSIDFNKFKEQIGLPLVAVSIVQFSSNLSFLSTQARSSSEAIADNLEFLSNRLEEIQEDTIDASLTLVSILKAKVLKLEEKANETLHCINNVLATVHNVDKFLQNDALVLANKAARSYINRVLSWIDQYLKDAMYKVNNRVGECSSVKKAYDASTTAFCETFLSPVNALWLSLGTIAVFSLISIILCVRLAKHYRRAERSSRSAKVATYGVPLALFTSNAPNRRTNVNPWRRVNKNTPVPNVVDRMRWV
;
A
#
# COMPACT_ATOMS: atom_id res chain seq x y z
N MET A 1 10.92 -36.53 30.78
CA MET A 1 10.03 -36.55 29.59
C MET A 1 8.60 -36.14 29.95
N SER A 2 8.03 -36.68 31.04
CA SER A 2 6.70 -36.32 31.56
C SER A 2 6.53 -34.81 31.84
N ASP A 3 7.55 -34.16 32.41
CA ASP A 3 7.47 -32.72 32.76
C ASP A 3 7.45 -31.83 31.52
N ILE A 4 8.17 -32.22 30.46
CA ILE A 4 8.18 -31.53 29.17
C ILE A 4 6.79 -31.66 28.53
N LEU A 5 6.25 -32.88 28.46
CA LEU A 5 4.91 -33.13 27.90
C LEU A 5 3.78 -32.43 28.70
N ARG A 6 3.95 -32.30 30.01
CA ARG A 6 3.04 -31.56 30.89
C ARG A 6 3.13 -30.05 30.67
N GLY A 7 4.33 -29.50 30.48
CA GLY A 7 4.53 -28.11 30.10
C GLY A 7 3.97 -27.78 28.70
N CYS A 8 4.12 -28.70 27.75
CA CYS A 8 3.54 -28.58 26.41
C CYS A 8 2.01 -28.55 26.39
N GLY A 9 1.34 -29.12 27.40
CA GLY A 9 -0.11 -29.02 27.58
C GLY A 9 -0.61 -27.65 28.05
N LYS A 10 0.29 -26.75 28.47
CA LYS A 10 -0.02 -25.38 28.93
C LYS A 10 0.31 -24.30 27.89
N GLU A 11 0.47 -24.69 26.62
CA GLU A 11 0.84 -23.80 25.50
C GLU A 11 2.20 -23.09 25.68
N GLU A 12 3.08 -23.63 26.53
CA GLU A 12 4.44 -23.14 26.65
C GLU A 12 5.27 -23.52 25.42
N THR A 13 6.15 -22.61 24.99
CA THR A 13 7.09 -22.89 23.90
C THR A 13 8.20 -23.82 24.36
N ILE A 14 8.70 -24.66 23.45
CA ILE A 14 9.88 -25.50 23.67
C ILE A 14 11.08 -24.62 24.09
N TRP A 15 11.18 -23.40 23.54
CA TRP A 15 12.22 -22.42 23.89
C TRP A 15 12.27 -22.12 25.40
N ARG A 16 11.11 -21.86 26.02
CA ARG A 16 10.99 -21.60 27.46
C ARG A 16 11.13 -22.87 28.30
N LEU A 17 10.53 -23.98 27.84
CA LEU A 17 10.56 -25.26 28.56
C LEU A 17 11.98 -25.82 28.73
N LEU A 18 12.82 -25.66 27.70
CA LEU A 18 14.21 -26.09 27.71
C LEU A 18 15.17 -25.02 28.27
N LYS A 19 14.64 -23.88 28.74
CA LYS A 19 15.42 -22.74 29.23
C LYS A 19 16.55 -22.33 28.27
N LEU A 20 16.24 -22.31 26.97
CA LEU A 20 17.23 -22.02 25.94
C LEU A 20 17.75 -20.57 26.03
N ASP A 21 16.99 -19.68 26.67
CA ASP A 21 17.42 -18.33 27.05
C ASP A 21 18.69 -18.32 27.93
N GLN A 22 18.89 -19.33 28.78
CA GLN A 22 20.10 -19.44 29.62
C GLN A 22 21.34 -19.84 28.83
N LYS A 23 21.16 -20.50 27.68
CA LYS A 23 22.25 -20.99 26.82
C LYS A 23 22.52 -20.07 25.64
N PHE A 24 21.47 -19.46 25.09
CA PHE A 24 21.53 -18.55 23.96
C PHE A 24 21.06 -17.16 24.40
N ASN A 25 22.01 -16.28 24.68
CA ASN A 25 21.70 -14.90 25.05
C ASN A 25 21.34 -14.07 23.81
N ILE A 26 20.07 -14.16 23.41
CA ILE A 26 19.49 -13.39 22.30
C ILE A 26 19.27 -11.91 22.63
N GLN A 27 19.35 -11.49 23.91
CA GLN A 27 19.16 -10.07 24.28
C GLN A 27 20.29 -9.17 23.77
N ASN A 28 21.49 -9.73 23.56
CA ASN A 28 22.62 -8.99 23.02
C ASN A 28 22.43 -8.60 21.53
N MET A 29 21.44 -9.18 20.85
CA MET A 29 21.12 -8.84 19.45
C MET A 29 20.36 -7.52 19.36
N THR A 30 19.59 -7.14 20.38
CA THR A 30 18.86 -5.85 20.41
C THR A 30 19.70 -4.66 20.84
N SER A 31 20.82 -4.88 21.53
CA SER A 31 21.76 -3.84 21.98
C SER A 31 22.85 -3.53 20.94
N TYR A 32 22.66 -3.95 19.68
CA TYR A 32 23.63 -3.68 18.62
C TYR A 32 23.82 -2.18 18.40
N ARG A 33 22.77 -1.38 18.59
CA ARG A 33 22.81 0.07 18.46
C ARG A 33 23.72 0.76 19.47
N ASP A 34 23.90 0.17 20.65
CA ASP A 34 24.80 0.69 21.68
C ASP A 34 26.28 0.57 21.27
N LYS A 35 26.59 -0.37 20.36
CA LYS A 35 27.94 -0.50 19.77
C LYS A 35 28.23 0.54 18.69
N TRP A 36 27.20 1.07 18.04
CA TRP A 36 27.31 2.07 16.97
C TRP A 36 26.32 3.21 17.17
N PRO A 37 26.59 4.11 18.14
CA PRO A 37 25.67 5.17 18.53
C PRO A 37 25.47 6.23 17.45
N SER A 38 26.40 6.35 16.50
CA SER A 38 26.32 7.28 15.37
C SER A 38 26.34 6.57 14.03
N VAL A 39 25.70 7.19 13.03
CA VAL A 39 25.75 6.75 11.63
C VAL A 39 27.20 6.63 11.13
N ASP A 40 28.07 7.54 11.57
CA ASP A 40 29.48 7.56 11.17
C ASP A 40 30.24 6.34 11.71
N SER A 41 30.00 5.97 12.98
CA SER A 41 30.58 4.76 13.59
C SER A 41 30.08 3.46 12.94
N LEU A 42 28.81 3.45 12.50
CA LEU A 42 28.23 2.32 11.78
C LEU A 42 28.85 2.16 10.40
N LEU A 43 29.01 3.26 9.65
CA LEU A 43 29.65 3.27 8.33
C LEU A 43 31.08 2.74 8.39
N GLU A 44 31.83 3.12 9.41
CA GLU A 44 33.19 2.62 9.63
C GLU A 44 33.21 1.09 9.85
N ALA A 45 32.33 0.58 10.71
CA ALA A 45 32.22 -0.85 10.97
C ALA A 45 31.79 -1.65 9.72
N ILE A 46 30.85 -1.09 8.93
CA ILE A 46 30.42 -1.69 7.65
C ILE A 46 31.59 -1.76 6.67
N ASN A 47 32.37 -0.69 6.53
CA ASN A 47 33.52 -0.64 5.64
C ASN A 47 34.63 -1.63 6.01
N GLN A 48 34.71 -2.07 7.27
CA GLN A 48 35.63 -3.13 7.69
C GLN A 48 35.10 -4.54 7.37
N ALA A 49 33.78 -4.71 7.26
CA ALA A 49 33.13 -6.00 7.04
C ALA A 49 32.91 -6.34 5.54
N ILE A 50 32.94 -5.34 4.67
CA ILE A 50 32.70 -5.49 3.23
C ILE A 50 34.03 -5.62 2.47
N PRO A 51 34.10 -6.36 1.33
CA PRO A 51 35.27 -6.40 0.47
C PRO A 51 35.77 -5.02 0.07
N SER A 52 37.09 -4.88 -0.10
CA SER A 52 37.75 -3.62 -0.47
C SER A 52 37.26 -2.98 -1.77
N SER A 53 36.60 -3.75 -2.65
CA SER A 53 35.96 -3.27 -3.88
C SER A 53 34.67 -2.46 -3.64
N PHE A 54 34.06 -2.54 -2.46
CA PHE A 54 32.83 -1.82 -2.12
C PHE A 54 33.03 -1.01 -0.84
N LYS A 55 33.89 0.02 -0.93
CA LYS A 55 34.09 0.98 0.16
C LYS A 55 33.08 2.12 0.05
N ILE A 56 32.26 2.30 1.07
CA ILE A 56 31.33 3.42 1.16
C ILE A 56 32.12 4.63 1.68
N PRO A 57 32.27 5.72 0.91
CA PRO A 57 32.98 6.90 1.37
C PRO A 57 32.26 7.53 2.58
N PRO A 58 33.00 8.22 3.47
CA PRO A 58 32.39 8.94 4.58
C PRO A 58 31.44 10.02 4.03
N MET A 59 30.40 10.32 4.80
CA MET A 59 29.38 11.30 4.38
C MET A 59 30.00 12.65 4.04
N ASP A 60 31.04 13.08 4.75
CA ASP A 60 31.74 14.34 4.49
C ASP A 60 32.39 14.37 3.09
N GLU A 61 32.94 13.26 2.60
CA GLU A 61 33.50 13.20 1.25
C GLU A 61 32.39 13.27 0.19
N ILE A 62 31.28 12.58 0.42
CA ILE A 62 30.10 12.61 -0.46
C ILE A 62 29.57 14.05 -0.55
N PHE A 63 29.44 14.74 0.60
CA PHE A 63 28.96 16.11 0.65
C PHE A 63 29.97 17.11 0.12
N ASN A 64 31.28 16.87 0.23
CA ASN A 64 32.28 17.71 -0.42
C ASN A 64 32.18 17.63 -1.95
N LYS A 65 31.97 16.42 -2.51
CA LYS A 65 31.69 16.25 -3.94
C LYS A 65 30.37 16.90 -4.35
N LEU A 66 29.34 16.76 -3.53
CA LEU A 66 28.05 17.41 -3.76
C LEU A 66 28.18 18.93 -3.71
N ASN A 67 28.93 19.47 -2.76
CA ASN A 67 29.21 20.91 -2.64
C ASN A 67 29.93 21.44 -3.89
N ALA A 68 30.98 20.75 -4.34
CA ALA A 68 31.67 21.13 -5.58
C ALA A 68 30.74 21.13 -6.81
N THR A 69 29.74 20.25 -6.82
CA THR A 69 28.74 20.19 -7.89
C THR A 69 27.73 21.33 -7.75
N VAL A 70 27.20 21.58 -6.55
CA VAL A 70 26.19 22.62 -6.27
C VAL A 70 26.78 24.03 -6.42
N ALA A 71 28.01 24.26 -5.96
CA ALA A 71 28.71 25.53 -6.10
C ALA A 71 29.01 25.88 -7.58
N ASN A 72 29.05 24.89 -8.46
CA ASN A 72 29.24 25.10 -9.89
C ASN A 72 27.93 25.29 -10.66
N VAL A 73 26.77 25.29 -9.96
CA VAL A 73 25.48 25.59 -10.59
C VAL A 73 25.28 27.09 -10.62
N SER A 74 25.51 27.70 -11.79
CA SER A 74 25.05 29.07 -12.04
C SER A 74 23.57 29.06 -12.37
N ILE A 75 22.73 29.60 -11.49
CA ILE A 75 21.29 29.77 -11.75
C ILE A 75 21.05 30.84 -12.82
N VAL A 76 21.86 31.89 -12.79
CA VAL A 76 21.88 32.88 -13.85
C VAL A 76 22.67 32.30 -15.00
N THR A 77 21.97 31.80 -16.01
CA THR A 77 22.59 31.52 -17.30
C THR A 77 23.00 32.84 -17.93
N GLU A 78 24.07 32.85 -18.73
CA GLU A 78 24.48 34.05 -19.49
C GLU A 78 23.31 34.62 -20.31
N GLU A 79 22.49 33.74 -20.88
CA GLU A 79 21.29 34.09 -21.62
C GLU A 79 20.23 34.79 -20.74
N LEU A 80 19.95 34.28 -19.55
CA LEU A 80 18.99 34.91 -18.63
C LEU A 80 19.50 36.27 -18.15
N GLY A 81 20.78 36.35 -17.78
CA GLY A 81 21.40 37.60 -17.35
C GLY A 81 21.35 38.66 -18.45
N LYS A 82 21.67 38.27 -19.69
CA LYS A 82 21.57 39.14 -20.86
C LYS A 82 20.13 39.57 -21.12
N ASN A 83 19.17 38.66 -21.15
CA ASN A 83 17.77 39.00 -21.43
C ASN A 83 17.17 39.92 -20.35
N LEU A 84 17.52 39.72 -19.09
CA LEU A 84 17.11 40.59 -17.98
C LEU A 84 17.74 41.98 -18.12
N ASN A 85 19.04 42.05 -18.47
CA ASN A 85 19.74 43.30 -18.68
C ASN A 85 19.17 44.05 -19.90
N ASP A 86 18.99 43.38 -21.04
CA ASP A 86 18.38 43.94 -22.25
C ASP A 86 16.97 44.50 -21.95
N SER A 87 16.19 43.80 -21.10
CA SER A 87 14.84 44.25 -20.69
C SER A 87 14.88 45.47 -19.76
N LEU A 88 15.89 45.57 -18.89
CA LEU A 88 16.11 46.74 -18.03
C LEU A 88 16.64 47.93 -18.84
N GLU A 89 17.58 47.69 -19.76
CA GLU A 89 18.16 48.69 -20.66
C GLU A 89 17.16 49.28 -21.64
N ALA A 90 16.14 48.51 -22.04
CA ALA A 90 15.02 49.03 -22.83
C ALA A 90 14.29 50.20 -22.14
N ASN A 91 14.48 50.38 -20.82
CA ASN A 91 14.05 51.53 -20.03
C ASN A 91 12.56 51.89 -20.19
N VAL A 92 11.74 50.90 -20.57
CA VAL A 92 10.29 51.07 -20.79
C VAL A 92 9.59 51.49 -19.49
N HIS A 93 10.15 51.07 -18.36
CA HIS A 93 9.69 51.43 -17.02
C HIS A 93 10.00 52.88 -16.62
N SER A 94 10.94 53.55 -17.29
CA SER A 94 11.27 54.96 -17.02
C SER A 94 10.49 55.94 -17.91
N ILE A 95 9.63 55.44 -18.80
CA ILE A 95 8.82 56.28 -19.67
C ILE A 95 7.81 57.03 -18.80
N ASP A 96 7.84 58.36 -18.88
CA ASP A 96 6.86 59.21 -18.21
C ASP A 96 5.55 59.23 -19.00
N PHE A 97 4.70 58.23 -18.74
CA PHE A 97 3.38 58.11 -19.37
C PHE A 97 2.46 59.29 -19.04
N ASN A 98 2.72 60.07 -17.98
CA ASN A 98 1.89 61.23 -17.64
C ASN A 98 2.03 62.33 -18.69
N LYS A 99 3.23 62.58 -19.22
CA LYS A 99 3.44 63.55 -20.31
C LYS A 99 2.61 63.20 -21.56
N PHE A 100 2.51 61.93 -21.89
CA PHE A 100 1.68 61.48 -23.01
C PHE A 100 0.19 61.69 -22.72
N LYS A 101 -0.27 61.35 -21.51
CA LYS A 101 -1.67 61.57 -21.08
C LYS A 101 -2.04 63.05 -21.10
N GLU A 102 -1.16 63.92 -20.63
CA GLU A 102 -1.34 65.38 -20.65
C GLU A 102 -1.48 65.89 -22.08
N GLN A 103 -0.56 65.49 -22.98
CA GLN A 103 -0.59 65.93 -24.37
C GLN A 103 -1.81 65.43 -25.14
N ILE A 104 -2.23 64.19 -24.91
CA ILE A 104 -3.43 63.59 -25.51
C ILE A 104 -4.71 64.22 -24.94
N GLY A 105 -4.65 64.77 -23.73
CA GLY A 105 -5.78 65.43 -23.08
C GLY A 105 -6.05 66.86 -23.58
N LEU A 106 -5.14 67.45 -24.37
CA LEU A 106 -5.33 68.80 -24.92
C LEU A 106 -6.43 68.83 -25.98
N PRO A 107 -7.23 69.92 -26.05
CA PRO A 107 -8.20 70.09 -27.11
C PRO A 107 -7.48 70.26 -28.47
N LEU A 108 -8.00 69.59 -29.51
CA LEU A 108 -7.44 69.65 -30.87
C LEU A 108 -7.49 71.07 -31.48
N VAL A 109 -8.53 71.82 -31.13
CA VAL A 109 -8.75 73.20 -31.56
C VAL A 109 -9.12 74.07 -30.36
N ALA A 110 -8.62 75.30 -30.36
CA ALA A 110 -8.85 76.25 -29.27
C ALA A 110 -10.29 76.81 -29.24
N VAL A 111 -11.02 76.72 -30.36
CA VAL A 111 -12.36 77.28 -30.52
C VAL A 111 -13.28 76.20 -31.09
N SER A 112 -14.56 76.22 -30.71
CA SER A 112 -15.57 75.37 -31.33
C SER A 112 -15.79 75.79 -32.78
N ILE A 113 -15.33 74.96 -33.73
CA ILE A 113 -15.53 75.21 -35.16
C ILE A 113 -17.02 75.26 -35.50
N VAL A 114 -17.84 74.42 -34.86
CA VAL A 114 -19.30 74.40 -35.03
C VAL A 114 -19.94 75.73 -34.60
N GLN A 115 -19.54 76.31 -33.46
CA GLN A 115 -20.06 77.62 -33.07
C GLN A 115 -19.56 78.73 -34.01
N PHE A 116 -18.31 78.61 -34.48
CA PHE A 116 -17.73 79.58 -35.38
C PHE A 116 -18.39 79.54 -36.77
N SER A 117 -18.69 78.36 -37.33
CA SER A 117 -19.43 78.20 -38.58
C SER A 117 -20.85 78.77 -38.45
N SER A 118 -21.57 78.43 -37.37
CA SER A 118 -22.92 78.93 -37.12
C SER A 118 -22.97 80.46 -37.05
N ASN A 119 -21.99 81.09 -36.41
CA ASN A 119 -21.88 82.55 -36.38
C ASN A 119 -21.63 83.15 -37.77
N LEU A 120 -20.79 82.52 -38.60
CA LEU A 120 -20.54 82.98 -39.97
C LEU A 120 -21.78 82.83 -40.86
N SER A 121 -22.54 81.75 -40.73
CA SER A 121 -23.81 81.54 -41.42
C SER A 121 -24.86 82.59 -41.03
N PHE A 122 -24.94 82.90 -39.73
CA PHE A 122 -25.82 83.97 -39.24
C PHE A 122 -25.42 85.36 -39.79
N LEU A 123 -24.12 85.67 -39.82
CA LEU A 123 -23.61 86.92 -40.39
C LEU A 123 -23.81 86.99 -41.91
N SER A 124 -23.67 85.86 -42.62
CA SER A 124 -24.00 85.77 -44.05
C SER A 124 -25.45 86.17 -44.31
N THR A 125 -26.38 85.61 -43.54
CA THR A 125 -27.82 85.89 -43.66
C THR A 125 -28.13 87.39 -43.47
N GLN A 126 -27.47 88.05 -42.52
CA GLN A 126 -27.63 89.49 -42.30
C GLN A 126 -26.95 90.34 -43.38
N ALA A 127 -25.78 89.93 -43.87
CA ALA A 127 -25.04 90.65 -44.90
C ALA A 127 -25.74 90.62 -46.26
N ARG A 128 -26.62 89.64 -46.50
CA ARG A 128 -27.28 89.43 -47.79
C ARG A 128 -28.13 90.62 -48.25
N SER A 129 -28.69 91.40 -47.31
CA SER A 129 -29.40 92.65 -47.64
C SER A 129 -28.49 93.82 -48.03
N SER A 130 -27.20 93.76 -47.71
CA SER A 130 -26.24 94.85 -47.91
C SER A 130 -25.22 94.55 -49.01
N SER A 131 -24.75 93.30 -49.12
CA SER A 131 -23.81 92.85 -50.15
C SER A 131 -23.88 91.33 -50.34
N GLU A 132 -24.36 90.90 -51.50
CA GLU A 132 -24.50 89.49 -51.86
C GLU A 132 -23.15 88.76 -51.91
N ALA A 133 -22.11 89.39 -52.49
CA ALA A 133 -20.77 88.80 -52.57
C ALA A 133 -20.12 88.55 -51.19
N ILE A 134 -20.43 89.37 -50.19
CA ILE A 134 -19.94 89.15 -48.81
C ILE A 134 -20.71 88.00 -48.16
N ALA A 135 -22.04 87.95 -48.35
CA ALA A 135 -22.87 86.86 -47.84
C ALA A 135 -22.44 85.49 -48.39
N ASP A 136 -22.24 85.38 -49.70
CA ASP A 136 -21.83 84.12 -50.33
C ASP A 136 -20.43 83.66 -49.86
N ASN A 137 -19.49 84.58 -49.68
CA ASN A 137 -18.17 84.25 -49.13
C ASN A 137 -18.24 83.75 -47.67
N LEU A 138 -19.08 84.37 -46.83
CA LEU A 138 -19.28 83.95 -45.44
C LEU A 138 -19.95 82.57 -45.36
N GLU A 139 -20.92 82.31 -46.24
CA GLU A 139 -21.59 81.01 -46.36
C GLU A 139 -20.63 79.91 -46.83
N PHE A 140 -19.80 80.20 -47.84
CA PHE A 140 -18.74 79.31 -48.30
C PHE A 140 -17.74 78.97 -47.18
N LEU A 141 -17.30 79.97 -46.40
CA LEU A 141 -16.40 79.75 -45.27
C LEU A 141 -17.07 78.93 -44.16
N SER A 142 -18.36 79.16 -43.88
CA SER A 142 -19.13 78.36 -42.92
C SER A 142 -19.17 76.89 -43.33
N ASN A 143 -19.56 76.60 -44.57
CA ASN A 143 -19.64 75.23 -45.08
C ASN A 143 -18.28 74.53 -45.06
N ARG A 144 -17.21 75.25 -45.42
CA ARG A 144 -15.86 74.68 -45.39
C ARG A 144 -15.36 74.40 -43.97
N LEU A 145 -15.79 75.16 -42.98
CA LEU A 145 -15.48 74.90 -41.58
C LEU A 145 -16.23 73.66 -41.05
N GLU A 146 -17.47 73.45 -41.48
CA GLU A 146 -18.23 72.23 -41.15
C GLU A 146 -17.59 70.98 -41.76
N GLU A 147 -17.17 71.07 -43.03
CA GLU A 147 -16.40 69.99 -43.69
C GLU A 147 -15.11 69.68 -42.92
N ILE A 148 -14.35 70.69 -42.48
CA ILE A 148 -13.15 70.49 -41.65
C ILE A 148 -13.48 69.84 -40.30
N GLN A 149 -14.59 70.22 -39.66
CA GLN A 149 -15.01 69.62 -38.40
C GLN A 149 -15.25 68.12 -38.57
N GLU A 150 -16.04 67.72 -39.57
CA GLU A 150 -16.40 66.33 -39.82
C GLU A 150 -15.19 65.52 -40.31
N ASP A 151 -14.52 65.97 -41.36
CA ASP A 151 -13.47 65.19 -42.04
C ASP A 151 -12.16 65.15 -41.25
N THR A 152 -11.83 66.22 -40.52
CA THR A 152 -10.54 66.34 -39.86
C THR A 152 -10.66 66.20 -38.35
N ILE A 153 -11.53 66.97 -37.70
CA ILE A 153 -11.57 67.00 -36.22
C ILE A 153 -12.18 65.73 -35.67
N ASP A 154 -13.33 65.30 -36.16
CA ASP A 154 -14.01 64.10 -35.64
C ASP A 154 -13.23 62.82 -35.95
N ALA A 155 -12.61 62.75 -37.13
CA ALA A 155 -11.66 61.69 -37.47
C ALA A 155 -10.45 61.69 -36.52
N SER A 156 -9.88 62.86 -36.22
CA SER A 156 -8.75 63.00 -35.30
C SER A 156 -9.11 62.67 -33.86
N LEU A 157 -10.32 63.02 -33.40
CA LEU A 157 -10.83 62.66 -32.07
C LEU A 157 -10.88 61.14 -31.88
N THR A 158 -11.27 60.41 -32.92
CA THR A 158 -11.26 58.94 -32.92
C THR A 158 -9.83 58.41 -32.77
N LEU A 159 -8.86 58.97 -33.50
CA LEU A 159 -7.45 58.59 -33.39
C LEU A 159 -6.87 58.91 -32.01
N VAL A 160 -7.21 60.06 -31.43
CA VAL A 160 -6.82 60.47 -30.07
C VAL A 160 -7.37 59.49 -29.04
N SER A 161 -8.62 59.04 -29.18
CA SER A 161 -9.23 58.04 -28.31
C SER A 161 -8.51 56.69 -28.38
N ILE A 162 -8.18 56.23 -29.59
CA ILE A 162 -7.38 55.00 -29.80
C ILE A 162 -6.00 55.16 -29.17
N LEU A 163 -5.32 56.29 -29.41
CA LEU A 163 -4.00 56.57 -28.88
C LEU A 163 -4.01 56.58 -27.34
N LYS A 164 -5.03 57.19 -26.72
CA LYS A 164 -5.23 57.18 -25.27
C LYS A 164 -5.32 55.75 -24.73
N ALA A 165 -6.12 54.90 -25.36
CA ALA A 165 -6.26 53.49 -24.96
C ALA A 165 -4.93 52.72 -25.12
N LYS A 166 -4.17 52.99 -26.19
CA LYS A 166 -2.86 52.36 -26.42
C LYS A 166 -1.81 52.79 -25.40
N VAL A 167 -1.77 54.06 -25.03
CA VAL A 167 -0.85 54.59 -24.01
C VAL A 167 -1.13 53.97 -22.65
N LEU A 168 -2.40 53.90 -22.22
CA LEU A 168 -2.78 53.24 -20.96
C LEU A 168 -2.39 51.75 -20.93
N LYS A 169 -2.64 51.04 -22.04
CA LYS A 169 -2.25 49.63 -22.15
C LYS A 169 -0.73 49.43 -22.16
N LEU A 170 0.01 50.35 -22.76
CA LEU A 170 1.47 50.31 -22.77
C LEU A 170 2.03 50.55 -21.37
N GLU A 171 1.47 51.50 -20.61
CA GLU A 171 1.83 51.76 -19.21
C GLU A 171 1.56 50.53 -18.33
N GLU A 172 0.40 49.90 -18.46
CA GLU A 172 0.07 48.66 -17.76
C GLU A 172 1.12 47.57 -18.05
N LYS A 173 1.44 47.33 -19.32
CA LYS A 173 2.43 46.32 -19.72
C LYS A 173 3.85 46.66 -19.27
N ALA A 174 4.21 47.94 -19.26
CA ALA A 174 5.50 48.40 -18.74
C ALA A 174 5.65 48.06 -17.25
N ASN A 175 4.63 48.34 -16.45
CA ASN A 175 4.61 48.07 -15.02
C ASN A 175 4.62 46.56 -14.72
N GLU A 176 3.82 45.77 -15.44
CA GLU A 176 3.83 44.30 -15.32
C GLU A 176 5.21 43.71 -15.62
N THR A 177 5.89 44.23 -16.66
CA THR A 177 7.21 43.76 -17.06
C THR A 177 8.24 44.04 -15.98
N LEU A 178 8.24 45.25 -15.40
CA LEU A 178 9.14 45.61 -14.29
C LEU A 178 8.90 44.71 -13.07
N HIS A 179 7.64 44.47 -12.72
CA HIS A 179 7.29 43.58 -11.61
C HIS A 179 7.77 42.14 -11.88
N CYS A 180 7.63 41.65 -13.11
CA CYS A 180 8.13 40.34 -13.52
C CYS A 180 9.65 40.24 -13.38
N ILE A 181 10.40 41.23 -13.88
CA ILE A 181 11.86 41.29 -13.76
C ILE A 181 12.30 41.24 -12.29
N ASN A 182 11.70 42.08 -11.44
CA ASN A 182 12.00 42.11 -10.01
C ASN A 182 11.71 40.77 -9.32
N ASN A 183 10.61 40.12 -9.66
CA ASN A 183 10.26 38.80 -9.13
C ASN A 183 11.25 37.71 -9.58
N VAL A 184 11.68 37.74 -10.84
CA VAL A 184 12.68 36.79 -11.35
C VAL A 184 14.00 37.01 -10.62
N LEU A 185 14.47 38.25 -10.49
CA LEU A 185 15.70 38.57 -9.74
C LEU A 185 15.62 38.13 -8.28
N ALA A 186 14.51 38.41 -7.59
CA ALA A 186 14.30 37.99 -6.22
C ALA A 186 14.29 36.45 -6.08
N THR A 187 13.64 35.76 -7.02
CA THR A 187 13.58 34.28 -7.04
C THR A 187 14.97 33.70 -7.26
N VAL A 188 15.71 34.19 -8.25
CA VAL A 188 17.09 33.78 -8.53
C VAL A 188 17.97 33.95 -7.30
N HIS A 189 17.91 35.12 -6.65
CA HIS A 189 18.68 35.39 -5.43
C HIS A 189 18.30 34.44 -4.28
N ASN A 190 17.00 34.15 -4.10
CA ASN A 190 16.54 33.21 -3.08
C ASN A 190 17.03 31.79 -3.33
N VAL A 191 17.02 31.33 -4.59
CA VAL A 191 17.50 30.00 -4.93
C VAL A 191 19.03 29.94 -4.77
N ASP A 192 19.77 30.98 -5.16
CA ASP A 192 21.23 31.04 -4.97
C ASP A 192 21.60 30.96 -3.48
N LYS A 193 20.91 31.76 -2.65
CA LYS A 193 21.08 31.72 -1.19
C LYS A 193 20.76 30.34 -0.60
N PHE A 194 19.71 29.69 -1.10
CA PHE A 194 19.33 28.33 -0.67
C PHE A 194 20.40 27.30 -1.07
N LEU A 195 20.91 27.35 -2.31
CA LEU A 195 21.96 26.45 -2.79
C LEU A 195 23.25 26.59 -1.96
N GLN A 196 23.63 27.82 -1.62
CA GLN A 196 24.86 28.09 -0.87
C GLN A 196 24.78 27.69 0.61
N ASN A 197 23.65 27.96 1.27
CA ASN A 197 23.55 27.82 2.74
C ASN A 197 22.80 26.56 3.20
N ASP A 198 21.67 26.25 2.56
CA ASP A 198 20.68 25.33 3.11
C ASP A 198 20.65 23.98 2.39
N ALA A 199 20.96 23.93 1.10
CA ALA A 199 20.84 22.73 0.28
C ALA A 199 21.69 21.57 0.83
N LEU A 200 22.96 21.84 1.17
CA LEU A 200 23.87 20.83 1.72
C LEU A 200 23.46 20.38 3.13
N VAL A 201 23.03 21.33 3.97
CA VAL A 201 22.55 21.04 5.33
C VAL A 201 21.30 20.16 5.28
N LEU A 202 20.36 20.48 4.39
CA LEU A 202 19.14 19.71 4.20
C LEU A 202 19.43 18.31 3.63
N ALA A 203 20.31 18.20 2.64
CA ALA A 203 20.73 16.92 2.07
C ALA A 203 21.41 16.02 3.14
N ASN A 204 22.31 16.58 3.95
CA ASN A 204 22.95 15.86 5.06
C ASN A 204 21.94 15.39 6.11
N LYS A 205 21.01 16.28 6.51
CA LYS A 205 19.92 15.93 7.43
C LYS A 205 19.03 14.83 6.87
N ALA A 206 18.64 14.91 5.61
CA ALA A 206 17.80 13.90 4.94
C ALA A 206 18.49 12.54 4.87
N ALA A 207 19.77 12.51 4.48
CA ALA A 207 20.53 11.27 4.40
C ALA A 207 20.71 10.61 5.77
N ARG A 208 21.07 11.38 6.82
CA ARG A 208 21.15 10.87 8.20
C ARG A 208 19.79 10.38 8.71
N SER A 209 18.72 11.09 8.39
CA SER A 209 17.36 10.67 8.75
C SER A 209 16.95 9.37 8.06
N TYR A 210 17.33 9.17 6.80
CA TYR A 210 17.06 7.95 6.07
C TYR A 210 17.78 6.75 6.70
N ILE A 211 19.07 6.88 7.02
CA ILE A 211 19.84 5.82 7.68
C ILE A 211 19.23 5.47 9.05
N ASN A 212 18.87 6.49 9.84
CA ASN A 212 18.18 6.27 11.12
C ASN A 212 16.84 5.53 10.96
N ARG A 213 16.10 5.79 9.88
CA ARG A 213 14.84 5.09 9.58
C ARG A 213 15.08 3.63 9.23
N VAL A 214 16.10 3.33 8.43
CA VAL A 214 16.50 1.94 8.11
C VAL A 214 16.89 1.19 9.38
N LEU A 215 17.69 1.82 10.25
CA LEU A 215 18.04 1.25 11.55
C LEU A 215 16.81 0.98 12.42
N SER A 216 15.84 1.89 12.43
CA SER A 216 14.59 1.67 13.15
C SER A 216 13.79 0.46 12.62
N TRP A 217 13.84 0.17 11.33
CA TRP A 217 13.23 -1.06 10.78
C TRP A 217 13.96 -2.31 11.24
N ILE A 218 15.29 -2.27 11.31
CA ILE A 218 16.08 -3.38 11.85
C ILE A 218 15.71 -3.61 13.33
N ASP A 219 15.59 -2.54 14.12
CA ASP A 219 15.15 -2.64 15.52
C ASP A 219 13.77 -3.30 15.65
N GLN A 220 12.81 -2.89 14.81
CA GLN A 220 11.47 -3.48 14.80
C GLN A 220 11.50 -4.96 14.40
N TYR A 221 12.29 -5.29 13.38
CA TYR A 221 12.46 -6.65 12.91
C TYR A 221 13.09 -7.54 13.98
N LEU A 222 14.16 -7.09 14.65
CA LEU A 222 14.82 -7.83 15.72
C LEU A 222 13.89 -8.03 16.92
N LYS A 223 13.10 -7.03 17.29
CA LYS A 223 12.08 -7.16 18.34
C LYS A 223 11.01 -8.20 17.99
N ASP A 224 10.50 -8.18 16.76
CA ASP A 224 9.53 -9.17 16.30
C ASP A 224 10.14 -10.58 16.21
N ALA A 225 11.37 -10.70 15.70
CA ALA A 225 12.10 -11.96 15.66
C ALA A 225 12.29 -12.53 17.06
N MET A 226 12.72 -11.72 18.04
CA MET A 226 12.84 -12.15 19.44
C MET A 226 11.50 -12.55 20.05
N TYR A 227 10.43 -11.81 19.77
CA TYR A 227 9.09 -12.16 20.21
C TYR A 227 8.67 -13.53 19.66
N LYS A 228 8.90 -13.78 18.37
CA LYS A 228 8.61 -15.06 17.73
C LYS A 228 9.47 -16.18 18.30
N VAL A 229 10.77 -15.98 18.51
CA VAL A 229 11.65 -16.98 19.13
C VAL A 229 11.17 -17.36 20.53
N ASN A 230 10.82 -16.37 21.36
CA ASN A 230 10.39 -16.64 22.73
C ASN A 230 8.98 -17.26 22.82
N ASN A 231 8.06 -16.89 21.91
CA ASN A 231 6.63 -17.16 22.06
C ASN A 231 5.99 -18.02 20.97
N ARG A 232 6.68 -18.27 19.85
CA ARG A 232 6.14 -19.02 18.69
C ARG A 232 7.07 -20.14 18.21
N VAL A 233 8.38 -20.04 18.42
CA VAL A 233 9.33 -21.07 17.99
C VAL A 233 9.18 -22.30 18.89
N GLY A 234 8.80 -23.42 18.27
CA GLY A 234 8.55 -24.67 18.96
C GLY A 234 7.25 -24.66 19.77
N GLU A 235 6.14 -24.20 19.17
CA GLU A 235 4.80 -24.42 19.73
C GLU A 235 4.62 -25.91 20.06
N CYS A 236 4.59 -26.24 21.35
CA CYS A 236 4.63 -27.64 21.79
C CYS A 236 3.27 -28.35 21.67
N SER A 237 2.22 -27.62 21.25
CA SER A 237 0.88 -28.14 21.00
C SER A 237 0.90 -29.31 20.01
N SER A 238 1.65 -29.19 18.92
CA SER A 238 1.76 -30.26 17.89
C SER A 238 2.44 -31.52 18.43
N VAL A 239 3.47 -31.37 19.27
CA VAL A 239 4.19 -32.50 19.88
C VAL A 239 3.30 -33.21 20.90
N LYS A 240 2.55 -32.45 21.73
CA LYS A 240 1.59 -33.02 22.69
C LYS A 240 0.47 -33.78 21.97
N LYS A 241 -0.09 -33.20 20.90
CA LYS A 241 -1.13 -33.85 20.09
C LYS A 241 -0.63 -35.17 19.46
N ALA A 242 0.59 -35.19 18.92
CA ALA A 242 1.18 -36.41 18.36
C ALA A 242 1.40 -37.50 19.42
N TYR A 243 1.86 -37.12 20.62
CA TYR A 243 2.03 -38.04 21.75
C TYR A 243 0.70 -38.61 22.24
N ASP A 244 -0.32 -37.77 22.39
CA ASP A 244 -1.66 -38.20 22.80
C ASP A 244 -2.28 -39.14 21.77
N ALA A 245 -2.13 -38.83 20.48
CA ALA A 245 -2.61 -39.68 19.40
C ALA A 245 -1.91 -41.05 19.39
N SER A 246 -0.58 -41.07 19.55
CA SER A 246 0.21 -42.30 19.58
C SER A 246 -0.10 -43.17 20.79
N THR A 247 -0.27 -42.55 21.97
CA THR A 247 -0.66 -43.26 23.20
C THR A 247 -2.05 -43.85 23.08
N THR A 248 -3.00 -43.08 22.54
CA THR A 248 -4.37 -43.53 22.28
C THR A 248 -4.39 -44.70 21.29
N ALA A 249 -3.69 -44.56 20.17
CA ALA A 249 -3.57 -45.62 19.17
C ALA A 249 -2.95 -46.90 19.73
N PHE A 250 -1.91 -46.79 20.55
CA PHE A 250 -1.29 -47.95 21.19
C PHE A 250 -2.24 -48.65 22.18
N CYS A 251 -2.98 -47.87 22.97
CA CYS A 251 -3.96 -48.38 23.91
C CYS A 251 -5.09 -49.15 23.19
N GLU A 252 -5.64 -48.56 22.13
CA GLU A 252 -6.72 -49.17 21.34
C GLU A 252 -6.25 -50.37 20.50
N THR A 253 -5.03 -50.33 19.96
CA THR A 253 -4.56 -51.37 19.03
C THR A 253 -3.97 -52.57 19.75
N PHE A 254 -3.31 -52.39 20.89
CA PHE A 254 -2.62 -53.48 21.59
C PHE A 254 -3.30 -53.86 22.90
N LEU A 255 -3.56 -52.88 23.79
CA LEU A 255 -4.07 -53.19 25.13
C LEU A 255 -5.53 -53.65 25.08
N SER A 256 -6.37 -53.00 24.27
CA SER A 256 -7.79 -53.39 24.14
C SER A 256 -7.98 -54.83 23.64
N PRO A 257 -7.34 -55.29 22.54
CA PRO A 257 -7.48 -56.68 22.08
C PRO A 257 -6.91 -57.70 23.05
N VAL A 258 -5.79 -57.39 23.71
CA VAL A 258 -5.22 -58.27 24.74
C VAL A 258 -6.19 -58.42 25.91
N ASN A 259 -6.79 -57.32 26.38
CA ASN A 259 -7.81 -57.36 27.43
C ASN A 259 -9.06 -58.16 27.00
N ALA A 260 -9.52 -57.99 25.76
CA ALA A 260 -10.63 -58.78 25.21
C ALA A 260 -10.28 -60.27 25.09
N LEU A 261 -9.03 -60.58 24.73
CA LEU A 261 -8.52 -61.95 24.65
C LEU A 261 -8.48 -62.62 26.03
N TRP A 262 -7.98 -61.93 27.07
CA TRP A 262 -7.99 -62.44 28.44
C TRP A 262 -9.41 -62.72 28.95
N LEU A 263 -10.35 -61.81 28.68
CA LEU A 263 -11.75 -61.97 29.07
C LEU A 263 -12.41 -63.17 28.36
N SER A 264 -12.14 -63.33 27.06
CA SER A 264 -12.70 -64.45 26.28
C SER A 264 -12.13 -65.80 26.70
N LEU A 265 -10.82 -65.91 26.93
CA LEU A 265 -10.18 -67.13 27.43
C LEU A 265 -10.70 -67.51 28.82
N GLY A 266 -10.83 -66.53 29.73
CA GLY A 266 -11.42 -66.77 31.05
C GLY A 266 -12.85 -67.30 30.95
N THR A 267 -13.67 -66.72 30.07
CA THR A 267 -15.06 -67.16 29.84
C THR A 267 -15.11 -68.59 29.30
N ILE A 268 -14.29 -68.92 28.29
CA ILE A 268 -14.23 -70.27 27.71
C ILE A 268 -13.81 -71.30 28.77
N ALA A 269 -12.82 -70.99 29.60
CA ALA A 269 -12.37 -71.88 30.67
C ALA A 269 -13.48 -72.19 31.68
N VAL A 270 -14.25 -71.18 32.09
CA VAL A 270 -15.39 -71.36 33.01
C VAL A 270 -16.47 -72.24 32.38
N PHE A 271 -16.86 -72.00 31.13
CA PHE A 271 -17.85 -72.85 30.44
C PHE A 271 -17.34 -74.29 30.23
N SER A 272 -16.05 -74.46 29.94
CA SER A 272 -15.43 -75.78 29.79
C SER A 272 -15.48 -76.58 31.10
N LEU A 273 -15.17 -75.94 32.24
CA LEU A 273 -15.29 -76.56 33.55
C LEU A 273 -16.73 -77.01 33.85
N ILE A 274 -17.72 -76.15 33.59
CA ILE A 274 -19.14 -76.50 33.76
C ILE A 274 -19.51 -77.68 32.86
N SER A 275 -19.07 -77.65 31.60
CA SER A 275 -19.31 -78.72 30.62
C SER A 275 -18.70 -80.06 31.06
N ILE A 276 -17.46 -80.07 31.54
CA ILE A 276 -16.80 -81.28 32.04
C ILE A 276 -17.57 -81.88 33.22
N ILE A 277 -18.03 -81.06 34.17
CA ILE A 277 -18.81 -81.52 35.32
C ILE A 277 -20.12 -82.18 34.84
N LEU A 278 -20.83 -81.55 33.90
CA LEU A 278 -22.04 -82.11 33.31
C LEU A 278 -21.74 -83.43 32.60
N CYS A 279 -20.72 -83.49 31.74
CA CYS A 279 -20.32 -84.69 31.02
C CYS A 279 -19.98 -85.86 31.96
N VAL A 280 -19.28 -85.62 33.07
CA VAL A 280 -18.95 -86.66 34.06
C VAL A 280 -20.21 -87.16 34.78
N ARG A 281 -21.13 -86.26 35.13
CA ARG A 281 -22.43 -86.64 35.72
C ARG A 281 -23.26 -87.45 34.73
N LEU A 282 -23.35 -87.03 33.47
CA LEU A 282 -24.03 -87.75 32.40
C LEU A 282 -23.39 -89.13 32.18
N ALA A 283 -22.06 -89.23 32.07
CA ALA A 283 -21.36 -90.51 31.88
C ALA A 283 -21.65 -91.50 33.01
N LYS A 284 -21.78 -91.02 34.26
CA LYS A 284 -22.19 -91.85 35.40
C LYS A 284 -23.63 -92.37 35.27
N HIS A 285 -24.54 -91.55 34.75
CA HIS A 285 -25.92 -91.95 34.45
C HIS A 285 -26.01 -92.90 33.25
N TYR A 286 -25.29 -92.63 32.15
CA TYR A 286 -25.20 -93.52 30.98
C TYR A 286 -24.65 -94.90 31.36
N ARG A 287 -23.59 -94.96 32.18
CA ARG A 287 -23.02 -96.23 32.66
C ARG A 287 -23.96 -96.99 33.62
N ARG A 288 -24.92 -96.32 34.27
CA ARG A 288 -25.99 -96.98 35.03
C ARG A 288 -27.10 -97.48 34.11
N ALA A 289 -27.48 -96.72 33.09
CA ALA A 289 -28.42 -97.16 32.06
C ALA A 289 -27.91 -98.41 31.32
N GLU A 290 -26.61 -98.47 30.99
CA GLU A 290 -26.01 -99.63 30.34
C GLU A 290 -25.93 -100.87 31.27
N ARG A 291 -25.65 -100.69 32.56
CA ARG A 291 -25.72 -101.80 33.54
C ARG A 291 -27.15 -102.29 33.77
N SER A 292 -28.14 -101.38 33.77
CA SER A 292 -29.56 -101.74 33.82
C SER A 292 -30.00 -102.52 32.58
N SER A 293 -29.49 -102.15 31.40
CA SER A 293 -29.71 -102.87 30.14
C SER A 293 -29.09 -104.28 30.15
N ARG A 294 -27.92 -104.47 30.78
CA ARG A 294 -27.27 -105.79 30.92
C ARG A 294 -27.98 -106.75 31.90
N SER A 295 -28.79 -106.24 32.83
CA SER A 295 -29.55 -107.07 33.80
C SER A 295 -31.00 -107.31 33.38
N ALA A 296 -31.48 -106.67 32.32
CA ALA A 296 -32.72 -107.02 31.65
C ALA A 296 -32.43 -108.13 30.62
N LYS A 297 -32.87 -109.36 30.93
CA LYS A 297 -33.01 -110.42 29.92
C LYS A 297 -33.80 -109.87 28.74
N VAL A 298 -33.29 -110.13 27.53
CA VAL A 298 -33.97 -110.14 26.23
C VAL A 298 -35.29 -109.33 26.21
N ALA A 299 -35.18 -108.08 25.80
CA ALA A 299 -36.31 -107.37 25.21
C ALA A 299 -35.88 -106.94 23.81
N THR A 300 -36.23 -107.80 22.86
CA THR A 300 -36.14 -107.59 21.42
C THR A 300 -36.99 -106.38 21.06
N TYR A 301 -36.36 -105.21 20.95
CA TYR A 301 -36.91 -104.10 20.17
C TYR A 301 -35.83 -103.65 19.21
N GLY A 302 -35.82 -104.25 18.03
CA GLY A 302 -35.14 -103.66 16.89
C GLY A 302 -35.78 -102.31 16.61
N VAL A 303 -34.99 -101.25 16.64
CA VAL A 303 -35.32 -100.00 15.96
C VAL A 303 -34.23 -99.83 14.89
N PRO A 304 -34.60 -99.84 13.60
CA PRO A 304 -33.64 -99.77 12.51
C PRO A 304 -32.85 -98.45 12.55
N LEU A 305 -31.54 -98.55 12.32
CA LEU A 305 -30.61 -97.44 12.04
C LEU A 305 -30.93 -96.78 10.68
N ALA A 306 -32.14 -96.27 10.56
CA ALA A 306 -32.63 -95.51 9.42
C ALA A 306 -33.18 -94.16 9.90
N LEU A 307 -32.29 -93.36 10.50
CA LEU A 307 -32.56 -91.95 10.82
C LEU A 307 -31.42 -91.00 10.36
N PHE A 308 -30.45 -91.53 9.61
CA PHE A 308 -29.42 -90.74 8.90
C PHE A 308 -29.58 -90.79 7.37
N THR A 309 -30.80 -91.01 6.88
CA THR A 309 -31.14 -90.68 5.49
C THR A 309 -32.46 -89.93 5.47
N SER A 310 -32.37 -88.62 5.68
CA SER A 310 -33.39 -87.68 5.22
C SER A 310 -32.70 -86.63 4.37
N ASN A 311 -32.75 -86.86 3.06
CA ASN A 311 -32.77 -85.78 2.10
C ASN A 311 -33.85 -84.77 2.49
N ALA A 312 -33.47 -83.51 2.70
CA ALA A 312 -34.16 -82.31 2.20
C ALA A 312 -33.65 -81.06 2.96
N PRO A 313 -33.79 -79.85 2.41
CA PRO A 313 -33.64 -79.43 1.03
C PRO A 313 -32.57 -78.33 0.91
N ASN A 314 -32.23 -78.02 -0.34
CA ASN A 314 -31.45 -76.85 -0.73
C ASN A 314 -32.09 -75.56 -0.17
N ARG A 315 -31.51 -74.94 0.86
CA ARG A 315 -31.82 -73.56 1.24
C ARG A 315 -30.55 -72.73 1.27
N ARG A 316 -30.10 -72.33 0.08
CA ARG A 316 -29.20 -71.19 -0.10
C ARG A 316 -29.90 -69.96 0.47
N THR A 317 -29.57 -69.59 1.70
CA THR A 317 -29.79 -68.22 2.17
C THR A 317 -28.42 -67.55 2.19
N ASN A 318 -28.13 -66.88 1.08
CA ASN A 318 -27.12 -65.83 1.04
C ASN A 318 -27.56 -64.76 2.04
N VAL A 319 -26.94 -64.74 3.22
CA VAL A 319 -26.96 -63.56 4.08
C VAL A 319 -25.84 -62.66 3.56
N ASN A 320 -26.18 -61.82 2.58
CA ASN A 320 -25.37 -60.66 2.22
C ASN A 320 -25.43 -59.65 3.37
N PRO A 321 -24.31 -59.26 4.02
CA PRO A 321 -24.34 -58.18 4.99
C PRO A 321 -24.08 -56.84 4.29
N TRP A 322 -24.86 -56.50 3.27
CA TRP A 322 -24.87 -55.14 2.71
C TRP A 322 -26.26 -54.79 2.22
N ARG A 323 -27.06 -54.17 3.11
CA ARG A 323 -28.28 -53.47 2.71
C ARG A 323 -28.16 -51.99 3.03
N ARG A 324 -27.97 -51.24 1.93
CA ARG A 324 -28.46 -49.90 1.62
C ARG A 324 -27.91 -48.73 2.47
N VAL A 325 -26.84 -48.15 1.93
CA VAL A 325 -26.68 -46.68 1.93
C VAL A 325 -27.68 -46.11 0.93
N ASN A 326 -28.45 -45.12 1.38
CA ASN A 326 -29.47 -44.41 0.62
C ASN A 326 -28.80 -43.52 -0.44
N LYS A 327 -29.00 -43.81 -1.73
CA LYS A 327 -28.59 -42.93 -2.83
C LYS A 327 -29.70 -41.90 -3.05
N ASN A 328 -29.61 -40.75 -2.39
CA ASN A 328 -30.28 -39.49 -2.76
C ASN A 328 -29.81 -38.34 -1.84
N THR A 329 -28.53 -37.99 -1.92
CA THR A 329 -28.04 -36.71 -1.44
C THR A 329 -27.23 -36.04 -2.56
N PRO A 330 -27.51 -34.76 -2.90
CA PRO A 330 -26.89 -34.09 -4.02
C PRO A 330 -25.42 -33.77 -3.73
N VAL A 331 -24.62 -33.82 -4.79
CA VAL A 331 -23.22 -33.37 -4.83
C VAL A 331 -23.18 -31.84 -4.73
N PRO A 332 -22.35 -31.25 -3.87
CA PRO A 332 -21.84 -29.90 -4.09
C PRO A 332 -20.41 -29.99 -4.63
N ASN A 333 -20.27 -29.60 -5.89
CA ASN A 333 -19.03 -29.12 -6.49
C ASN A 333 -18.58 -27.87 -5.74
N VAL A 334 -17.43 -27.88 -5.07
CA VAL A 334 -16.51 -26.73 -4.99
C VAL A 334 -15.09 -27.27 -4.77
N VAL A 335 -14.33 -27.36 -5.85
CA VAL A 335 -12.86 -27.34 -5.80
C VAL A 335 -12.48 -25.87 -5.95
N ASP A 336 -12.06 -25.23 -4.87
CA ASP A 336 -11.44 -23.90 -4.95
C ASP A 336 -10.07 -23.92 -4.27
N ARG A 337 -9.06 -23.72 -5.13
CA ARG A 337 -7.75 -23.09 -4.93
C ARG A 337 -7.09 -23.16 -3.54
N MET A 338 -6.06 -24.02 -3.45
CA MET A 338 -4.87 -23.72 -2.66
C MET A 338 -3.91 -22.86 -3.49
N ARG A 339 -3.83 -21.58 -3.15
CA ARG A 339 -2.74 -20.68 -3.53
C ARG A 339 -1.73 -20.69 -2.39
N TRP A 340 -0.53 -21.18 -2.67
CA TRP A 340 0.62 -21.09 -1.76
C TRP A 340 1.07 -19.62 -1.70
N VAL A 341 1.24 -19.12 -0.47
CA VAL A 341 2.08 -17.96 -0.14
C VAL A 341 3.31 -18.51 0.55
#